data_AF-A0A7W8GF72-F1
#
_entry.id   AF-A0A7W8GF72-F1
#
_cell.length_a   1.000
_cell.length_b   1.000
_cell.length_c   1.000
_cell.angle_alpha   90.00
_cell.angle_beta   90.00
_cell.angle_gamma   90.00
#
_symmetry.space_group_name_H-M   'P 1'
#
loop_
_entity.id
_entity.type
_entity.pdbx_description
1 polymer ?
#
loop_
_entity_poly.entity_id
_entity_poly.type
_entity_poly.pdbx_seq_one_letter_code
_entity_poly.pdbx_strand_id
1 'polypeptide(L)'
;MTQSAERPQETLTAKPGLPDLYRLLAVFSGIPKPTLPALRDSGLWTQDEHAAISDYQRGLLRILATDGRIRWVTWGPDGPGYVLTGYGDAALDVYRQRYGPAHTPRRGPSLGEISKRNRQRDELVQLLNQRKACL
;
A
#
# COMPACT_ATOMS: atom_id res chain seq x y z
N MET A 1 -43.28 -11.80 13.96
CA MET A 1 -42.76 -11.04 12.81
C MET A 1 -41.30 -10.72 13.09
N THR A 2 -40.43 -11.19 12.22
CA THR A 2 -38.97 -11.33 12.38
C THR A 2 -38.24 -10.00 12.33
N GLN A 3 -37.33 -9.79 13.29
CA GLN A 3 -36.38 -8.68 13.33
C GLN A 3 -35.41 -8.79 12.16
N SER A 4 -35.41 -7.82 11.25
CA SER A 4 -34.31 -7.63 10.30
C SER A 4 -33.33 -6.65 10.93
N ALA A 5 -32.23 -7.20 11.46
CA ALA A 5 -31.09 -6.42 11.89
C ALA A 5 -30.37 -5.87 10.64
N GLU A 6 -30.60 -4.59 10.34
CA GLU A 6 -29.78 -3.85 9.38
C GLU A 6 -28.35 -3.77 9.93
N ARG A 7 -27.42 -4.47 9.25
CA ARG A 7 -25.99 -4.31 9.51
C ARG A 7 -25.60 -2.88 9.15
N PRO A 8 -24.93 -2.13 10.04
CA PRO A 8 -24.34 -0.86 9.65
C PRO A 8 -23.27 -1.15 8.60
N GLN A 9 -23.48 -0.69 7.38
CA GLN A 9 -22.39 -0.57 6.43
C GLN A 9 -21.45 0.49 7.00
N GLU A 10 -20.28 0.06 7.47
CA GLU A 10 -19.14 0.96 7.66
C GLU A 10 -18.73 1.49 6.28
N THR A 11 -19.45 2.50 5.81
CA THR A 11 -18.98 3.39 4.76
C THR A 11 -17.69 4.00 5.27
N LEU A 12 -16.56 3.45 4.80
CA LEU A 12 -15.25 4.10 4.81
C LEU A 12 -15.39 5.43 4.07
N THR A 13 -15.88 6.44 4.79
CA THR A 13 -16.05 7.79 4.29
C THR A 13 -14.65 8.34 4.03
N ALA A 14 -14.28 8.36 2.76
CA ALA A 14 -13.07 9.02 2.29
C ALA A 14 -13.05 10.43 2.89
N LYS A 15 -12.04 10.72 3.71
CA LYS A 15 -11.87 12.04 4.32
C LYS A 15 -11.78 13.07 3.18
N PRO A 16 -12.69 14.05 3.08
CA PRO A 16 -12.62 15.05 2.02
C PRO A 16 -11.30 15.83 2.14
N GLY A 17 -10.48 15.84 1.09
CA GLY A 17 -9.31 16.73 1.00
C GLY A 17 -7.93 16.07 0.80
N LEU A 18 -7.82 14.73 0.75
CA LEU A 18 -6.54 14.08 0.42
C LEU A 18 -6.35 13.96 -1.11
N PRO A 19 -5.15 14.24 -1.66
CA PRO A 19 -4.89 14.05 -3.09
C PRO A 19 -5.09 12.59 -3.53
N ASP A 20 -5.72 12.36 -4.68
CA ASP A 20 -6.03 11.02 -5.17
C ASP A 20 -4.77 10.16 -5.38
N LEU A 21 -3.66 10.75 -5.84
CA LEU A 21 -2.37 10.05 -5.92
C LEU A 21 -1.88 9.57 -4.55
N TYR A 22 -2.10 10.36 -3.49
CA TYR A 22 -1.72 9.96 -2.14
C TYR A 22 -2.60 8.82 -1.64
N ARG A 23 -3.93 8.95 -1.81
CA ARG A 23 -4.90 7.91 -1.45
C ARG A 23 -4.59 6.59 -2.14
N LEU A 24 -4.31 6.63 -3.44
CA LEU A 24 -3.97 5.45 -4.22
C LEU A 24 -2.61 4.87 -3.82
N LEU A 25 -1.59 5.70 -3.63
CA LEU A 25 -0.26 5.21 -3.22
C LEU A 25 -0.32 4.52 -1.86
N ALA A 26 -1.15 5.01 -0.94
CA ALA A 26 -1.24 4.54 0.44
C ALA A 26 -1.84 3.13 0.60
N VAL A 27 -2.46 2.57 -0.45
CA VAL A 27 -3.01 1.20 -0.42
C VAL A 27 -1.98 0.12 -0.78
N PHE A 28 -0.85 0.51 -1.39
CA PHE A 28 0.17 -0.42 -1.83
C PHE A 28 1.15 -0.77 -0.72
N SER A 29 1.77 -1.93 -0.85
CA SER A 29 2.71 -2.49 0.12
C SER A 29 3.75 -3.35 -0.60
N GLY A 30 4.59 -4.07 0.14
CA GLY A 30 5.47 -5.10 -0.44
C GLY A 30 4.72 -6.32 -1.01
N ILE A 31 3.41 -6.43 -0.77
CA ILE A 31 2.56 -7.50 -1.30
C ILE A 31 1.89 -7.01 -2.59
N PRO A 32 1.96 -7.78 -3.69
CA PRO A 32 1.31 -7.43 -4.94
C PRO A 32 -0.19 -7.22 -4.74
N LYS A 33 -0.70 -6.07 -5.19
CA LYS A 33 -2.13 -5.75 -5.15
C LYS A 33 -2.65 -5.48 -6.58
N PRO A 34 -3.66 -6.23 -7.05
CA PRO A 34 -4.27 -5.96 -8.35
C PRO A 34 -4.94 -4.59 -8.41
N THR A 35 -5.12 -4.06 -9.62
CA THR A 35 -5.63 -2.71 -9.85
C THR A 35 -6.99 -2.44 -9.22
N LEU A 36 -7.96 -3.32 -9.44
CA LEU A 36 -9.33 -3.11 -8.98
C LEU A 36 -9.43 -3.08 -7.43
N PRO A 37 -8.85 -4.06 -6.70
CA PRO A 37 -8.71 -3.97 -5.24
C PRO A 37 -8.04 -2.68 -4.76
N ALA A 38 -6.97 -2.23 -5.42
CA ALA A 38 -6.29 -0.98 -5.04
C ALA A 38 -7.19 0.26 -5.19
N LEU A 39 -7.95 0.35 -6.29
CA LEU A 39 -8.89 1.47 -6.51
C LEU A 39 -10.02 1.46 -5.48
N ARG A 40 -10.56 0.28 -5.15
CA ARG A 40 -11.58 0.11 -4.09
C ARG A 40 -11.05 0.55 -2.72
N ASP A 41 -9.90 0.03 -2.31
CA ASP A 41 -9.28 0.34 -1.02
C ASP A 41 -8.91 1.83 -0.87
N SER A 42 -8.60 2.50 -1.98
CA SER A 42 -8.30 3.94 -1.99
C SER A 42 -9.57 4.82 -1.94
N GLY A 43 -10.74 4.23 -2.14
CA GLY A 43 -12.01 4.93 -2.32
C GLY A 43 -12.10 5.71 -3.64
N LEU A 44 -11.32 5.33 -4.65
CA LEU A 44 -11.34 5.92 -6.00
C LEU A 44 -12.24 5.12 -6.96
N TRP A 45 -12.72 3.97 -6.53
CA TRP A 45 -13.74 3.20 -7.21
C TRP A 45 -15.12 3.63 -6.74
N THR A 46 -15.87 4.32 -7.60
CA THR A 46 -17.25 4.78 -7.32
C THR A 46 -18.25 4.20 -8.30
N GLN A 47 -17.80 3.34 -9.21
CA GLN A 47 -18.61 2.74 -10.26
C GLN A 47 -19.14 1.35 -9.85
N ASP A 48 -20.09 0.83 -10.62
CA ASP A 48 -20.61 -0.53 -10.48
C ASP A 48 -19.51 -1.59 -10.64
N GLU A 49 -19.73 -2.79 -10.11
CA GLU A 49 -18.70 -3.85 -10.09
C GLU A 49 -18.20 -4.29 -11.46
N HIS A 50 -19.02 -4.14 -12.50
CA HIS A 50 -18.71 -4.52 -13.88
C HIS A 50 -18.28 -3.33 -14.75
N ALA A 51 -18.17 -2.14 -14.19
CA ALA A 51 -17.72 -0.97 -14.93
C ALA A 51 -16.25 -1.13 -15.37
N ALA A 52 -15.93 -0.56 -16.52
CA ALA A 52 -14.54 -0.46 -16.95
C ALA A 52 -13.79 0.58 -16.09
N ILE A 53 -12.51 0.34 -15.84
CA ILE A 53 -11.61 1.33 -15.23
C ILE A 53 -11.60 2.58 -16.12
N SER A 54 -11.74 3.77 -15.53
CA SER A 54 -11.74 5.03 -16.28
C SER A 54 -10.32 5.45 -16.69
N ASP A 55 -10.22 6.31 -17.70
CA ASP A 55 -8.90 6.81 -18.14
C ASP A 55 -8.22 7.68 -17.08
N TYR A 56 -9.00 8.36 -16.24
CA TYR A 56 -8.49 9.06 -15.07
C TYR A 56 -7.82 8.10 -14.09
N GLN A 57 -8.48 7.00 -13.73
CA GLN A 57 -7.92 5.97 -12.83
C GLN A 57 -6.68 5.30 -13.44
N ARG A 58 -6.69 5.01 -14.74
CA ARG A 58 -5.51 4.53 -15.47
C ARG A 58 -4.37 5.55 -15.43
N GLY A 59 -4.68 6.83 -15.58
CA GLY A 59 -3.73 7.94 -15.51
C GLY A 59 -3.01 8.01 -14.16
N LEU A 60 -3.74 7.88 -13.06
CA LEU A 60 -3.15 7.88 -11.72
C LEU A 60 -2.13 6.74 -11.53
N LEU A 61 -2.49 5.52 -11.94
CA LEU A 61 -1.58 4.36 -11.88
C LEU A 61 -0.35 4.57 -12.75
N ARG A 62 -0.55 5.11 -13.97
CA ARG A 62 0.55 5.41 -14.89
C ARG A 62 1.51 6.43 -14.28
N ILE A 63 1.03 7.48 -13.64
CA ILE A 63 1.87 8.47 -12.96
C ILE A 63 2.70 7.79 -11.86
N LEU A 64 2.06 7.03 -10.96
CA LEU A 64 2.77 6.36 -9.88
C LEU A 64 3.82 5.35 -10.39
N ALA A 65 3.51 4.64 -11.46
CA ALA A 65 4.43 3.68 -12.07
C ALA A 65 5.59 4.38 -12.82
N THR A 66 5.30 5.45 -13.54
CA THR A 66 6.32 6.24 -14.28
C THR A 66 7.29 6.91 -13.32
N ASP A 67 6.80 7.43 -12.20
CA ASP A 67 7.61 7.98 -11.12
C ASP A 67 8.38 6.91 -10.32
N GLY A 68 8.21 5.63 -10.66
CA GLY A 68 8.86 4.50 -9.98
C GLY A 68 8.38 4.28 -8.54
N ARG A 69 7.25 4.86 -8.13
CA ARG A 69 6.69 4.75 -6.77
C ARG A 69 5.99 3.40 -6.54
N ILE A 70 5.47 2.83 -7.61
CA ILE A 70 4.91 1.47 -7.64
C ILE A 70 5.49 0.70 -8.82
N ARG A 71 5.48 -0.63 -8.73
CA ARG A 71 5.94 -1.50 -9.81
C ARG A 71 5.00 -2.69 -9.99
N TRP A 72 4.67 -3.02 -11.23
CA TRP A 72 3.96 -4.26 -11.54
C TRP A 72 4.88 -5.47 -11.39
N VAL A 73 4.42 -6.50 -10.70
CA VAL A 73 5.13 -7.77 -10.50
C VAL A 73 4.19 -8.94 -10.73
N THR A 74 4.77 -10.10 -11.04
CA THR A 74 4.05 -11.34 -11.36
C THR A 74 4.33 -12.47 -10.38
N TRP A 75 5.06 -12.19 -9.30
CA TRP A 75 5.39 -13.15 -8.24
C TRP A 75 4.45 -12.99 -7.05
N GLY A 76 4.32 -14.02 -6.21
CA GLY A 76 3.58 -13.98 -4.94
C GLY A 76 2.33 -14.86 -4.93
N PRO A 77 1.85 -15.24 -3.73
CA PRO A 77 0.68 -16.10 -3.58
C PRO A 77 -0.64 -15.43 -4.00
N ASP A 78 -0.69 -14.09 -3.95
CA ASP A 78 -1.86 -13.29 -4.33
C ASP A 78 -1.94 -13.01 -5.85
N GLY A 79 -0.99 -13.51 -6.63
CA GLY A 79 -0.93 -13.32 -8.09
C GLY A 79 -0.33 -11.98 -8.51
N PRO A 80 -0.45 -11.62 -9.80
CA PRO A 80 0.17 -10.42 -10.35
C PRO A 80 -0.50 -9.13 -9.84
N GLY A 81 0.30 -8.09 -9.59
CA GLY A 81 -0.19 -6.83 -9.07
C GLY A 81 0.89 -5.77 -8.89
N TYR A 82 0.49 -4.60 -8.41
CA TYR A 82 1.41 -3.52 -8.07
C TYR A 82 1.95 -3.68 -6.65
N VAL A 83 3.26 -3.47 -6.49
CA VAL A 83 3.94 -3.35 -5.20
C VAL A 83 4.46 -1.92 -5.00
N LEU A 84 4.52 -1.50 -3.74
CA LEU A 84 5.17 -0.27 -3.34
C LEU A 84 6.70 -0.42 -3.43
N THR A 85 7.37 0.60 -3.96
CA THR A 85 8.83 0.65 -4.00
C THR A 85 9.39 1.50 -2.86
N GLY A 86 10.71 1.53 -2.70
CA GLY A 86 11.36 2.45 -1.76
C GLY A 86 11.05 3.93 -2.05
N TYR A 87 10.98 4.32 -3.34
CA TYR A 87 10.56 5.67 -3.74
C TYR A 87 9.11 5.96 -3.35
N GLY A 88 8.23 4.97 -3.47
CA GLY A 88 6.84 5.07 -3.03
C GLY A 88 6.71 5.26 -1.52
N ASP A 89 7.48 4.51 -0.73
CA ASP A 89 7.46 4.62 0.74
C ASP A 89 7.97 6.01 1.19
N ALA A 90 9.04 6.52 0.57
CA ALA A 90 9.53 7.89 0.82
C ALA A 90 8.49 8.96 0.45
N ALA A 91 7.81 8.81 -0.69
CA ALA A 91 6.74 9.73 -1.08
C ALA A 91 5.54 9.67 -0.10
N LEU A 92 5.20 8.50 0.44
CA LEU A 92 4.17 8.37 1.47
C LEU A 92 4.54 9.11 2.76
N ASP A 93 5.80 9.08 3.16
CA ASP A 93 6.24 9.84 4.33
C ASP A 93 6.08 11.35 4.13
N VAL A 94 6.45 11.86 2.95
CA VAL A 94 6.25 13.28 2.59
C VAL A 94 4.76 13.64 2.58
N TYR A 95 3.92 12.79 1.97
CA TYR A 95 2.47 13.03 1.96
C TYR A 95 1.87 12.98 3.36
N ARG A 96 2.29 12.04 4.20
CA ARG A 96 1.83 11.91 5.58
C ARG A 96 2.20 13.13 6.41
N GLN A 97 3.41 13.66 6.24
CA GLN A 97 3.82 14.90 6.90
C GLN A 97 2.97 16.11 6.46
N ARG A 98 2.62 16.18 5.17
CA ARG A 98 1.89 17.33 4.60
C ARG A 98 0.38 17.30 4.86
N TYR A 99 -0.23 16.11 4.74
CA TYR A 99 -1.68 15.95 4.71
C TYR A 99 -2.24 15.13 5.89
N GLY A 100 -1.36 14.56 6.70
CA GLY A 100 -1.74 13.61 7.75
C GLY A 100 -1.97 12.19 7.21
N PRO A 101 -2.40 11.26 8.08
CA PRO A 101 -2.58 9.85 7.72
C PRO A 101 -3.73 9.63 6.71
N ALA A 102 -3.50 8.78 5.71
CA ALA A 102 -4.51 8.41 4.71
C ALA A 102 -5.57 7.40 5.21
N HIS A 103 -5.34 6.71 6.32
CA HIS A 103 -6.22 5.68 6.90
C HIS A 103 -6.70 4.62 5.88
N THR A 104 -5.80 4.14 5.04
CA THR A 104 -6.08 3.09 4.04
C THR A 104 -5.69 1.70 4.53
N PRO A 105 -6.42 0.63 4.15
CA PRO A 105 -6.05 -0.73 4.48
C PRO A 105 -4.76 -1.13 3.74
N ARG A 106 -3.63 -1.04 4.43
CA ARG A 106 -2.32 -1.51 3.96
C ARG A 106 -2.00 -2.85 4.61
N ARG A 107 -1.62 -3.85 3.79
CA ARG A 107 -1.15 -5.14 4.28
C ARG A 107 0.35 -5.07 4.55
N GLY A 108 0.76 -5.45 5.77
CA GLY A 108 2.16 -5.60 6.13
C GLY A 108 2.87 -4.31 6.55
N PRO A 109 4.07 -4.44 7.15
CA PRO A 109 4.87 -3.32 7.64
C PRO A 109 5.37 -2.40 6.51
N SER A 110 5.78 -1.19 6.85
CA SER A 110 6.40 -0.28 5.88
C SER A 110 7.75 -0.83 5.39
N LEU A 111 8.20 -0.41 4.20
CA LEU A 111 9.53 -0.81 3.73
C LEU A 111 10.61 -0.23 4.64
N GLY A 112 10.40 0.97 5.19
CA GLY A 112 11.25 1.53 6.24
C GLY A 112 11.35 0.65 7.49
N GLU A 113 10.24 0.08 7.96
CA GLU A 113 10.23 -0.87 9.09
C GLU A 113 10.98 -2.16 8.75
N ILE A 114 10.77 -2.71 7.55
CA ILE A 114 11.50 -3.90 7.07
C ILE A 114 13.00 -3.61 7.00
N SER A 115 13.40 -2.46 6.44
CA SER A 115 14.79 -2.04 6.36
C SER A 115 15.45 -1.90 7.73
N LYS A 116 14.74 -1.34 8.72
CA LYS A 116 15.23 -1.26 10.12
C LYS A 116 15.41 -2.65 10.72
N ARG A 117 14.43 -3.56 10.55
CA ARG A 117 14.51 -4.94 11.04
C ARG A 117 15.67 -5.70 10.41
N ASN A 118 15.88 -5.55 9.10
CA ASN A 118 16.97 -6.21 8.39
C ASN A 118 18.34 -5.73 8.90
N ARG A 119 18.52 -4.42 9.11
CA ARG A 119 19.75 -3.89 9.72
C ARG A 119 20.03 -4.49 11.10
N GLN A 120 19.03 -4.50 11.99
CA GLN A 120 19.16 -5.08 13.33
C GLN A 120 19.51 -6.57 13.29
N ARG A 121 18.89 -7.32 12.37
CA ARG A 121 19.21 -8.74 12.16
C ARG A 121 20.65 -8.93 11.71
N ASP A 122 21.09 -8.14 10.73
CA ASP A 122 22.43 -8.27 10.15
C ASP A 122 23.51 -7.89 11.18
N GLU A 123 23.27 -6.87 12.01
CA GLU A 123 24.13 -6.51 13.16
C GLU A 123 24.26 -7.66 14.17
N LEU A 124 23.14 -8.32 14.51
CA LEU A 124 23.14 -9.43 15.45
C LEU A 124 23.89 -10.66 14.90
N VAL A 125 23.74 -10.94 13.60
CA VAL A 125 24.50 -12.01 12.92
C VAL A 125 26.00 -11.72 12.96
N GLN A 126 26.42 -10.47 12.72
CA GLN A 126 27.83 -10.08 12.82
C GLN A 126 28.39 -10.29 14.23
N LEU A 127 27.67 -9.86 15.27
CA LEU A 127 28.09 -10.04 16.67
C LEU A 127 28.24 -11.53 17.04
N LEU A 128 27.30 -12.38 16.59
CA LEU A 128 27.38 -13.82 16.82
C LEU A 128 28.58 -14.46 16.12
N ASN A 129 28.90 -14.04 14.90
CA ASN A 129 30.05 -14.54 14.16
C ASN A 129 31.37 -14.10 14.81
N GLN A 130 31.46 -12.85 15.30
CA GLN A 130 32.62 -12.37 16.06
C GLN A 130 32.84 -13.18 17.34
N ARG A 131 31.77 -13.49 18.09
CA ARG A 131 31.87 -14.34 19.29
C ARG A 131 32.35 -15.75 18.99
N LYS A 132 31.89 -16.35 17.90
CA LYS A 132 32.33 -17.70 17.48
C LYS A 132 33.79 -17.74 17.03
N ALA A 133 34.30 -16.65 16.44
CA ALA A 133 35.69 -16.58 15.98
C ALA A 133 36.72 -16.39 17.12
N CYS A 134 36.27 -15.97 18.31
CA CYS A 134 37.12 -15.76 19.49
C CYS A 134 37.11 -16.96 20.46
N LEU A 135 36.42 -18.06 20.12
CA LEU A 135 36.40 -19.32 20.86
C LEU A 135 37.13 -20.39 20.05
#